data_AF-A0A6N6KP93-F1
#
_entry.id   AF-A0A6N6KP93-F1
#
_cell.length_a   1.000
_cell.length_b   1.000
_cell.length_c   1.000
_cell.angle_alpha   90.00
_cell.angle_beta   90.00
_cell.angle_gamma   90.00
#
_symmetry.space_group_name_H-M   'P 1'
#
loop_
_entity.id
_entity.type
_entity.pdbx_description
1 polymer ?
#
loop_
_entity_poly.entity_id
_entity_poly.type
_entity_poly.pdbx_seq_one_letter_code
_entity_poly.pdbx_strand_id
1 'polypeptide(L)'
;MGKGLSFEKQTRPHTMIYEQTLARNNERRDSGIALPESVQRYIERWMDRQHRGDVVLLNKVSELNFIHAASRNQPGTPGISCIVCLLRINDIPHINAFFKAVNQHLNRGGLFIGCLETCEDRKNRILTGSKWPVNKFNYFFDYLRKQVWPKVPLISRSYYSLAGETDRVISAMEAYGRLFSCGFTIKGKQKINDLLFFTAEKKTDPDFKIKPYCGTFICLNRVGKNGKKVKIYKLRTMYPYSEFIQEYIFKENGLGEGCKFKNDPRITPLGRYLRKYWIDELPMLYNLAKGDVKVFGVRPLSPHYFSLYSEEYKTYRSQFKPGLIPPLYVEIPETIEDVMKIEKRYLEAYEKSPLLTDLKYTFRAFYNIFIKCVRSH
;
A
#
# COMPACT_ATOMS: atom_id res chain seq x y z
N MET A 1 26.22 -70.15 4.64
CA MET A 1 24.96 -69.71 4.02
C MET A 1 24.53 -68.41 4.68
N GLY A 2 24.48 -67.31 3.92
CA GLY A 2 24.06 -66.01 4.42
C GLY A 2 24.22 -64.98 3.30
N LYS A 3 23.25 -64.91 2.38
CA LYS A 3 23.22 -63.95 1.27
C LYS A 3 22.79 -62.58 1.81
N GLY A 4 23.64 -61.57 1.59
CA GLY A 4 23.28 -60.16 1.73
C GLY A 4 22.38 -59.70 0.59
N LEU A 5 21.47 -58.77 0.91
CA LEU A 5 20.64 -58.06 -0.05
C LEU A 5 21.00 -56.57 0.02
N SER A 6 21.65 -56.11 -1.06
CA SER A 6 21.90 -54.71 -1.39
C SER A 6 20.58 -54.05 -1.81
N PHE A 7 20.18 -52.96 -1.16
CA PHE A 7 19.13 -52.07 -1.66
C PHE A 7 19.77 -50.94 -2.48
N GLU A 8 19.59 -51.00 -3.79
CA GLU A 8 19.88 -49.90 -4.71
C GLU A 8 19.15 -48.61 -4.28
N LYS A 9 19.88 -47.50 -4.24
CA LYS A 9 19.33 -46.15 -4.10
C LYS A 9 18.50 -45.83 -5.34
N GLN A 10 17.19 -46.00 -5.24
CA GLN A 10 16.20 -45.60 -6.25
C GLN A 10 16.14 -44.06 -6.34
N THR A 11 16.86 -43.49 -7.30
CA THR A 11 16.69 -42.09 -7.73
C THR A 11 15.25 -41.88 -8.23
N ARG A 12 14.52 -40.96 -7.60
CA ARG A 12 13.09 -40.74 -7.84
C ARG A 12 12.86 -40.15 -9.24
N PRO A 13 11.90 -40.68 -10.03
CA PRO A 13 11.64 -40.26 -11.42
C PRO A 13 11.07 -38.84 -11.58
N HIS A 14 10.88 -38.08 -10.49
CA HIS A 14 10.17 -36.79 -10.50
C HIS A 14 11.07 -35.56 -10.38
N THR A 15 12.35 -35.70 -10.00
CA THR A 15 13.35 -34.64 -10.19
C THR A 15 13.51 -34.32 -11.69
N MET A 16 13.35 -35.34 -12.53
CA MET A 16 13.40 -35.23 -13.98
C MET A 16 12.32 -34.33 -14.58
N ILE A 17 11.12 -34.20 -14.01
CA ILE A 17 10.06 -33.37 -14.61
C ILE A 17 10.24 -31.88 -14.27
N TYR A 18 10.70 -31.57 -13.05
CA TYR A 18 11.11 -30.20 -12.69
C TYR A 18 12.33 -29.78 -13.51
N GLU A 19 13.33 -30.66 -13.62
CA GLU A 19 14.46 -30.48 -14.51
C GLU A 19 14.05 -30.44 -15.98
N GLN A 20 12.99 -31.12 -16.43
CA GLN A 20 12.49 -31.10 -17.81
C GLN A 20 11.66 -29.86 -18.14
N THR A 21 10.93 -29.27 -17.19
CA THR A 21 10.25 -27.98 -17.39
C THR A 21 11.24 -26.81 -17.29
N LEU A 22 12.24 -26.93 -16.42
CA LEU A 22 13.46 -26.12 -16.50
C LEU A 22 14.21 -26.42 -17.79
N ALA A 23 14.32 -27.66 -18.28
CA ALA A 23 15.11 -28.04 -19.46
C ALA A 23 14.45 -27.60 -20.78
N ARG A 24 13.13 -27.77 -20.91
CA ARG A 24 12.33 -27.24 -22.04
C ARG A 24 12.40 -25.73 -22.13
N ASN A 25 12.52 -25.04 -20.99
CA ASN A 25 12.80 -23.60 -20.95
C ASN A 25 14.31 -23.29 -21.01
N ASN A 26 15.18 -24.25 -20.70
CA ASN A 26 16.64 -24.13 -20.83
C ASN A 26 17.12 -24.34 -22.28
N GLU A 27 16.31 -24.93 -23.16
CA GLU A 27 16.59 -24.93 -24.60
C GLU A 27 16.46 -23.52 -25.22
N ARG A 28 15.90 -22.56 -24.46
CA ARG A 28 15.99 -21.11 -24.75
C ARG A 28 17.02 -20.39 -23.85
N ARG A 29 18.11 -21.08 -23.49
CA ARG A 29 19.26 -20.50 -22.77
C ARG A 29 20.10 -19.63 -23.69
N ASP A 30 19.85 -18.33 -23.62
CA ASP A 30 20.88 -17.30 -23.82
C ASP A 30 20.91 -16.40 -22.57
N SER A 31 21.21 -16.99 -21.40
CA SER A 31 21.75 -16.29 -20.21
C SER A 31 21.84 -17.26 -19.03
N GLY A 32 23.03 -17.81 -18.76
CA GLY A 32 23.29 -18.75 -17.66
C GLY A 32 23.37 -18.09 -16.28
N ILE A 33 22.27 -18.08 -15.53
CA ILE A 33 22.27 -17.79 -14.09
C ILE A 33 21.46 -18.86 -13.37
N ALA A 34 22.13 -19.71 -12.59
CA ALA A 34 21.46 -20.62 -11.67
C ALA A 34 20.79 -19.80 -10.55
N LEU A 35 19.52 -20.09 -10.26
CA LEU A 35 18.80 -19.43 -9.18
C LEU A 35 19.44 -19.75 -7.82
N PRO A 36 19.60 -18.76 -6.90
CA PRO A 36 20.07 -19.06 -5.55
C PRO A 36 19.16 -20.06 -4.84
N GLU A 37 19.75 -20.99 -4.11
CA GLU A 37 19.02 -22.06 -3.40
C GLU A 37 17.97 -21.51 -2.42
N SER A 38 18.24 -20.36 -1.80
CA SER A 38 17.27 -19.68 -0.93
C SER A 38 16.02 -19.20 -1.67
N VAL A 39 16.18 -18.76 -2.92
CA VAL A 39 15.07 -18.35 -3.79
C VAL A 39 14.27 -19.57 -4.24
N GLN A 40 14.96 -20.65 -4.62
CA GLN A 40 14.30 -21.92 -4.97
C GLN A 40 13.46 -22.44 -3.80
N ARG A 41 14.04 -22.53 -2.60
CA ARG A 41 13.33 -22.93 -1.38
C ARG A 41 12.12 -22.04 -1.07
N TYR A 42 12.23 -20.74 -1.30
CA TYR A 42 11.09 -19.83 -1.12
C TYR A 42 9.97 -20.14 -2.10
N ILE A 43 10.28 -20.32 -3.38
CA ILE A 43 9.30 -20.64 -4.42
C ILE A 43 8.65 -21.99 -4.09
N GLU A 44 9.44 -23.01 -3.79
CA GLU A 44 8.97 -24.36 -3.42
C GLU A 44 8.03 -24.37 -2.22
N ARG A 45 8.31 -23.53 -1.20
CA ARG A 45 7.44 -23.40 -0.01
C ARG A 45 6.01 -23.00 -0.37
N TRP A 46 5.82 -22.20 -1.42
CA TRP A 46 4.50 -21.72 -1.84
C TRP A 46 3.86 -22.59 -2.93
N MET A 47 4.64 -23.42 -3.61
CA MET A 47 4.15 -24.38 -4.59
C MET A 47 3.64 -25.65 -3.91
N ASP A 48 2.48 -25.57 -3.25
CA ASP A 48 1.83 -26.74 -2.65
C ASP A 48 1.11 -27.61 -3.72
N ARG A 49 0.69 -28.84 -3.36
CA ARG A 49 0.04 -29.82 -4.26
C ARG A 49 -1.13 -29.26 -5.09
N GLN A 50 -1.82 -28.21 -4.62
CA GLN A 50 -2.93 -27.56 -5.32
C GLN A 50 -2.52 -26.59 -6.44
N HIS A 51 -1.29 -26.08 -6.43
CA HIS A 51 -0.78 -25.10 -7.39
C HIS A 51 0.21 -25.70 -8.41
N ARG A 52 0.34 -27.04 -8.43
CA ARG A 52 1.20 -27.83 -9.34
C ARG A 52 0.78 -27.83 -10.82
N GLY A 53 -0.14 -26.96 -11.22
CA GLY A 53 -0.53 -26.74 -12.62
C GLY A 53 0.53 -25.98 -13.42
N ASP A 54 0.12 -25.30 -14.49
CA ASP A 54 1.00 -24.52 -15.36
C ASP A 54 1.70 -23.39 -14.57
N VAL A 55 3.00 -23.55 -14.34
CA VAL A 55 3.87 -22.54 -13.74
C VAL A 55 4.57 -21.78 -14.85
N VAL A 56 4.44 -20.46 -14.85
CA VAL A 56 5.14 -19.60 -15.80
C VAL A 56 6.23 -18.80 -15.11
N LEU A 57 7.46 -18.96 -15.59
CA LEU A 57 8.60 -18.17 -15.16
C LEU A 57 8.79 -16.98 -16.11
N LEU A 58 8.83 -15.78 -15.54
CA LEU A 58 9.07 -14.52 -16.25
C LEU A 58 10.49 -14.03 -15.97
N ASN A 59 11.31 -14.07 -17.01
CA ASN A 59 12.66 -13.52 -17.05
C ASN A 59 12.70 -12.19 -17.83
N LYS A 60 11.72 -11.91 -18.68
CA LYS A 60 11.57 -10.64 -19.42
C LYS A 60 10.13 -10.14 -19.37
N VAL A 61 9.93 -8.82 -19.31
CA VAL A 61 8.58 -8.22 -19.28
C VAL A 61 7.78 -8.58 -20.56
N SER A 62 8.45 -8.69 -21.71
CA SER A 62 7.84 -9.06 -22.99
C SER A 62 7.20 -10.45 -22.99
N GLU A 63 7.66 -11.37 -22.12
CA GLU A 63 7.14 -12.73 -22.02
C GLU A 63 5.66 -12.75 -21.60
N LEU A 64 5.19 -11.72 -20.91
CA LEU A 64 3.77 -11.60 -20.54
C LEU A 64 2.86 -11.42 -21.76
N ASN A 65 3.33 -10.72 -22.80
CA ASN A 65 2.58 -10.55 -24.05
C ASN A 65 2.51 -11.86 -24.84
N PHE A 66 3.53 -12.71 -24.74
CA PHE A 66 3.53 -14.05 -25.34
C PHE A 66 2.52 -14.99 -24.67
N ILE A 67 2.37 -14.90 -23.34
CA ILE A 67 1.31 -15.64 -22.61
C ILE A 67 -0.07 -15.24 -23.14
N HIS A 68 -0.29 -13.95 -23.41
CA HIS A 68 -1.56 -13.45 -23.96
C HIS A 68 -1.88 -14.03 -25.34
N ALA A 69 -0.89 -14.18 -26.21
CA ALA A 69 -1.05 -14.78 -27.54
C ALA A 69 -1.28 -16.30 -27.46
N ALA A 70 -0.59 -17.00 -26.56
CA ALA A 70 -0.71 -18.44 -26.39
C ALA A 70 -2.04 -18.86 -25.76
N SER A 71 -2.55 -18.10 -24.78
CA SER A 71 -3.77 -18.43 -24.03
C SER A 71 -5.06 -18.21 -24.84
N ARG A 72 -5.08 -17.32 -25.85
CA ARG A 72 -6.25 -17.14 -26.73
C ARG A 72 -6.49 -18.30 -27.70
N ASN A 73 -5.48 -19.12 -27.96
CA ASN A 73 -5.52 -20.09 -29.06
C ASN A 73 -5.92 -21.52 -28.65
N GLN A 74 -6.24 -21.78 -27.38
CA GLN A 74 -6.60 -23.13 -26.92
C GLN A 74 -7.84 -23.14 -26.01
N PRO A 75 -9.03 -23.48 -26.55
CA PRO A 75 -10.21 -23.75 -25.74
C PRO A 75 -9.96 -24.99 -24.86
N GLY A 76 -10.16 -24.87 -23.54
CA GLY A 76 -10.07 -26.00 -22.60
C GLY A 76 -8.75 -26.17 -21.85
N THR A 77 -7.80 -25.23 -21.96
CA THR A 77 -6.60 -25.25 -21.11
C THR A 77 -6.94 -24.84 -19.67
N PRO A 78 -6.50 -25.60 -18.65
CA PRO A 78 -6.58 -25.13 -17.27
C PRO A 78 -5.73 -23.86 -17.16
N GLY A 79 -6.31 -22.74 -16.71
CA GLY A 79 -5.55 -21.50 -16.67
C GLY A 79 -4.34 -21.56 -15.73
N ILE A 80 -3.47 -20.56 -15.81
CA ILE A 80 -2.17 -20.56 -15.12
C ILE A 80 -2.39 -20.54 -13.60
N SER A 81 -1.77 -21.49 -12.89
CA SER A 81 -1.89 -21.62 -11.43
C SER A 81 -0.87 -20.77 -10.69
N CYS A 82 0.32 -20.56 -11.28
CA CYS A 82 1.40 -19.81 -10.66
C CYS A 82 2.23 -19.03 -11.70
N ILE A 83 2.48 -17.75 -11.42
CA ILE A 83 3.42 -16.93 -12.17
C ILE A 83 4.55 -16.52 -11.24
N VAL A 84 5.79 -16.81 -11.62
CA VAL A 84 6.99 -16.42 -10.91
C VAL A 84 7.72 -15.37 -11.74
N CYS A 85 7.90 -14.17 -11.20
CA CYS A 85 8.65 -13.09 -11.83
C CYS A 85 9.93 -12.81 -11.04
N LEU A 86 11.08 -13.09 -11.66
CA LEU A 86 12.39 -12.87 -11.05
C LEU A 86 12.94 -11.48 -11.31
N LEU A 87 12.30 -10.72 -12.20
CA LEU A 87 12.58 -9.31 -12.40
C LEU A 87 12.11 -8.52 -11.19
N ARG A 88 12.94 -7.56 -10.75
CA ARG A 88 12.53 -6.60 -9.71
C ARG A 88 11.37 -5.78 -10.26
N ILE A 89 10.26 -5.72 -9.52
CA ILE A 89 9.11 -4.90 -9.93
C ILE A 89 9.47 -3.41 -10.08
N ASN A 90 10.55 -2.96 -9.41
CA ASN A 90 11.11 -1.61 -9.55
C ASN A 90 11.45 -1.27 -11.01
N ASP A 91 11.85 -2.27 -11.78
CA ASP A 91 12.34 -2.13 -13.16
C ASP A 91 11.23 -2.35 -14.21
N ILE A 92 10.01 -2.65 -13.77
CA ILE A 92 8.88 -2.90 -14.66
C ILE A 92 8.20 -1.56 -15.00
N PRO A 93 8.14 -1.15 -16.29
CA PRO A 93 7.38 0.02 -16.70
C PRO A 93 5.88 -0.23 -16.50
N HIS A 94 5.10 0.82 -16.21
CA HIS A 94 3.65 0.70 -16.00
C HIS A 94 3.23 -0.44 -15.05
N ILE A 95 3.86 -0.56 -13.87
CA ILE A 95 3.66 -1.64 -12.88
C ILE A 95 2.19 -2.07 -12.68
N ASN A 96 1.25 -1.14 -12.62
CA ASN A 96 -0.16 -1.48 -12.43
C ASN A 96 -0.76 -2.21 -13.65
N ALA A 97 -0.37 -1.82 -14.87
CA ALA A 97 -0.80 -2.52 -16.08
C ALA A 97 -0.20 -3.94 -16.10
N PHE A 98 1.07 -4.07 -15.70
CA PHE A 98 1.71 -5.38 -15.51
C PHE A 98 0.96 -6.25 -14.49
N PHE A 99 0.66 -5.74 -13.29
CA PHE A 99 -0.10 -6.51 -12.29
C PHE A 99 -1.53 -6.84 -12.74
N LYS A 100 -2.21 -5.94 -13.46
CA LYS A 100 -3.51 -6.23 -14.07
C LYS A 100 -3.42 -7.37 -15.07
N ALA A 101 -2.41 -7.35 -15.94
CA ALA A 101 -2.18 -8.41 -16.91
C ALA A 101 -1.83 -9.74 -16.21
N VAL A 102 -0.95 -9.74 -15.20
CA VAL A 102 -0.67 -10.95 -14.39
C VAL A 102 -1.95 -11.49 -13.75
N ASN A 103 -2.82 -10.63 -13.20
CA ASN A 103 -4.09 -11.05 -12.61
C ASN A 103 -4.99 -11.71 -13.66
N GLN A 104 -5.13 -11.11 -14.85
CA GLN A 104 -6.00 -11.62 -15.92
C GLN A 104 -5.60 -13.02 -16.39
N HIS A 105 -4.31 -13.35 -16.37
CA HIS A 105 -3.81 -14.66 -16.81
C HIS A 105 -3.79 -15.72 -15.68
N LEU A 106 -3.91 -15.31 -14.42
CA LEU A 106 -3.99 -16.22 -13.29
C LEU A 106 -5.43 -16.71 -13.06
N ASN A 107 -5.55 -17.99 -12.73
CA ASN A 107 -6.78 -18.53 -12.17
C ASN A 107 -7.10 -17.90 -10.82
N ARG A 108 -8.38 -17.92 -10.43
CA ARG A 108 -8.78 -17.50 -9.09
C ARG A 108 -8.13 -18.42 -8.05
N GLY A 109 -7.49 -17.85 -7.04
CA GLY A 109 -6.65 -18.58 -6.08
C GLY A 109 -5.23 -18.90 -6.58
N GLY A 110 -4.90 -18.55 -7.82
CA GLY A 110 -3.56 -18.66 -8.37
C GLY A 110 -2.57 -17.71 -7.68
N LEU A 111 -1.29 -18.06 -7.74
CA LEU A 111 -0.21 -17.35 -7.05
C LEU A 111 0.64 -16.53 -8.01
N PHE A 112 1.00 -15.34 -7.57
CA PHE A 112 2.02 -14.51 -8.19
C PHE A 112 3.18 -14.35 -7.21
N ILE A 113 4.36 -14.81 -7.58
CA ILE A 113 5.60 -14.64 -6.82
C ILE A 113 6.43 -13.58 -7.51
N GLY A 114 6.85 -12.56 -6.78
CA GLY A 114 7.68 -11.47 -7.30
C GLY A 114 8.71 -11.00 -6.29
N CYS A 115 9.63 -10.15 -6.74
CA CYS A 115 10.63 -9.53 -5.88
C CYS A 115 10.69 -8.01 -6.07
N LEU A 116 11.12 -7.30 -5.02
CA LEU A 116 11.37 -5.86 -5.07
C LEU A 116 12.57 -5.46 -4.23
N GLU A 117 13.27 -4.42 -4.66
CA GLU A 117 14.15 -3.64 -3.79
C GLU A 117 13.29 -2.58 -3.10
N THR A 118 13.19 -2.63 -1.76
CA THR A 118 12.46 -1.61 -1.02
C THR A 118 13.22 -0.28 -0.98
N CYS A 119 12.53 0.83 -0.73
CA CYS A 119 13.20 2.12 -0.59
C CYS A 119 14.18 2.14 0.60
N GLU A 120 13.89 1.38 1.66
CA GLU A 120 14.79 1.18 2.79
C GLU A 120 16.05 0.42 2.37
N ASP A 121 15.90 -0.64 1.58
CA ASP A 121 17.02 -1.46 1.09
C ASP A 121 17.89 -0.69 0.10
N ARG A 122 17.29 0.08 -0.81
CA ARG A 122 18.01 0.97 -1.72
C ARG A 122 18.85 1.99 -0.94
N LYS A 123 18.26 2.62 0.08
CA LYS A 123 18.98 3.56 0.95
C LYS A 123 20.16 2.87 1.62
N ASN A 124 19.95 1.68 2.19
CA ASN A 124 21.01 0.94 2.85
C ASN A 124 22.13 0.59 1.86
N ARG A 125 21.81 0.06 0.67
CA ARG A 125 22.78 -0.25 -0.38
C ARG A 125 23.62 0.95 -0.81
N ILE A 126 22.99 2.11 -1.00
CA ILE A 126 23.73 3.33 -1.38
C ILE A 126 24.63 3.80 -0.22
N LEU A 127 24.15 3.70 1.03
CA LEU A 127 24.91 4.13 2.20
C LEU A 127 26.08 3.20 2.53
N THR A 128 25.96 1.90 2.27
CA THR A 128 27.04 0.91 2.48
C THR A 128 28.00 0.81 1.29
N GLY A 129 27.55 1.16 0.09
CA GLY A 129 28.36 1.06 -1.14
C GLY A 129 29.50 2.08 -1.26
N SER A 130 29.58 3.08 -0.38
CA SER A 130 30.67 4.07 -0.39
C SER A 130 30.94 4.60 1.02
N LYS A 131 32.13 5.18 1.24
CA LYS A 131 32.47 5.82 2.52
C LYS A 131 31.72 7.14 2.70
N TRP A 132 31.57 7.55 3.95
CA TRP A 132 31.19 8.92 4.27
C TRP A 132 32.29 9.89 3.79
N PRO A 133 31.96 11.09 3.26
CA PRO A 133 30.62 11.66 3.05
C PRO A 133 30.00 11.33 1.68
N VAL A 134 30.73 10.69 0.77
CA VAL A 134 30.31 10.39 -0.62
C VAL A 134 28.98 9.65 -0.67
N ASN A 135 28.78 8.68 0.23
CA ASN A 135 27.53 7.92 0.30
C ASN A 135 26.28 8.78 0.59
N LYS A 136 26.40 9.85 1.39
CA LYS A 136 25.31 10.80 1.68
C LYS A 136 25.00 11.65 0.46
N PHE A 137 26.03 12.10 -0.26
CA PHE A 137 25.86 12.82 -1.52
C PHE A 137 25.18 11.94 -2.57
N ASN A 138 25.65 10.70 -2.74
CA ASN A 138 25.04 9.74 -3.67
C ASN A 138 23.57 9.50 -3.34
N TYR A 139 23.24 9.31 -2.05
CA TYR A 139 21.85 9.15 -1.61
C TYR A 139 21.02 10.41 -1.85
N PHE A 140 21.59 11.60 -1.60
CA PHE A 140 20.90 12.88 -1.84
C PHE A 140 20.55 13.05 -3.32
N PHE A 141 21.49 12.82 -4.23
CA PHE A 141 21.24 12.91 -5.67
C PHE A 141 20.31 11.80 -6.18
N ASP A 142 20.41 10.58 -5.65
CA ASP A 142 19.44 9.51 -5.97
C ASP A 142 18.03 9.92 -5.52
N TYR A 143 17.87 10.47 -4.32
CA TYR A 143 16.60 10.96 -3.81
C TYR A 143 16.03 12.08 -4.68
N LEU A 144 16.83 13.10 -5.01
CA LEU A 144 16.41 14.20 -5.89
C LEU A 144 15.95 13.67 -7.24
N ARG A 145 16.77 12.82 -7.87
CA ARG A 145 16.50 12.30 -9.21
C ARG A 145 15.28 11.40 -9.26
N LYS A 146 15.14 10.50 -8.29
CA LYS A 146 14.12 9.44 -8.33
C LYS A 146 12.82 9.79 -7.64
N GLN A 147 12.83 10.68 -6.65
CA GLN A 147 11.64 11.00 -5.86
C GLN A 147 11.14 12.43 -6.02
N VAL A 148 12.01 13.39 -6.36
CA VAL A 148 11.66 14.81 -6.48
C VAL A 148 11.38 15.19 -7.93
N TRP A 149 12.35 15.05 -8.85
CA TRP A 149 12.20 15.45 -10.25
C TRP A 149 10.96 14.88 -10.98
N PRO A 150 10.57 13.61 -10.79
CA PRO A 150 9.39 13.07 -11.48
C PRO A 150 8.07 13.72 -11.04
N LYS A 151 8.06 14.40 -9.89
CA LYS A 151 6.88 15.07 -9.31
C LYS A 151 6.82 16.57 -9.63
N VAL A 152 7.89 17.15 -10.18
CA VAL A 152 7.95 18.57 -10.55
C VAL A 152 7.39 18.74 -11.96
N PRO A 153 6.27 19.48 -12.17
CA PRO A 153 5.59 19.57 -13.47
C PRO A 153 6.47 20.00 -14.65
N LEU A 154 7.49 20.83 -14.41
CA LEU A 154 8.39 21.34 -15.45
C LEU A 154 9.52 20.36 -15.81
N ILE A 155 9.91 19.48 -14.89
CA ILE A 155 11.07 18.58 -15.04
C ILE A 155 10.61 17.16 -15.37
N SER A 156 9.42 16.77 -14.92
CA SER A 156 8.90 15.41 -15.01
C SER A 156 8.85 14.89 -16.45
N ARG A 157 8.43 15.72 -17.42
CA ARG A 157 8.37 15.34 -18.84
C ARG A 157 9.75 14.96 -19.38
N SER A 158 10.75 15.80 -19.15
CA SER A 158 12.13 15.55 -19.57
C SER A 158 12.74 14.36 -18.83
N TYR A 159 12.45 14.21 -17.54
CA TYR A 159 12.87 13.05 -16.75
C TYR A 159 12.35 11.74 -17.36
N TYR A 160 11.05 11.62 -17.63
CA TYR A 160 10.46 10.40 -18.18
C TYR A 160 10.93 10.13 -19.62
N SER A 161 11.24 11.17 -20.39
CA SER A 161 11.82 11.02 -21.74
C SER A 161 13.23 10.44 -21.74
N LEU A 162 14.03 10.71 -20.70
CA LEU A 162 15.45 10.29 -20.61
C LEU A 162 15.64 9.02 -19.78
N ALA A 163 15.02 8.97 -18.61
CA ALA A 163 15.20 7.89 -17.64
C ALA A 163 14.17 6.76 -17.79
N GLY A 164 13.10 6.99 -18.56
CA GLY A 164 11.98 6.06 -18.66
C GLY A 164 11.21 5.88 -17.34
N GLU A 165 10.48 4.77 -17.25
CA GLU A 165 9.63 4.40 -16.12
C GLU A 165 10.22 3.29 -15.22
N THR A 166 11.50 2.97 -15.38
CA THR A 166 12.18 1.86 -14.69
C THR A 166 13.01 2.35 -13.49
N ASP A 167 13.55 1.41 -12.70
CA ASP A 167 14.32 1.68 -11.48
C ASP A 167 13.59 2.66 -10.53
N ARG A 168 12.32 2.34 -10.25
CA ARG A 168 11.45 3.12 -9.37
C ARG A 168 11.78 2.86 -7.90
N VAL A 169 11.69 3.92 -7.09
CA VAL A 169 11.81 3.83 -5.64
C VAL A 169 10.43 3.55 -5.05
N ILE A 170 10.24 2.34 -4.52
CA ILE A 170 8.94 1.84 -4.05
C ILE A 170 9.13 1.26 -2.64
N SER A 171 8.23 1.58 -1.72
CA SER A 171 8.19 0.93 -0.41
C SER A 171 7.43 -0.39 -0.49
N ALA A 172 7.67 -1.31 0.44
CA ALA A 172 6.89 -2.55 0.51
C ALA A 172 5.38 -2.28 0.57
N MET A 173 4.97 -1.24 1.31
CA MET A 173 3.55 -0.85 1.43
C MET A 173 2.96 -0.33 0.13
N GLU A 174 3.71 0.45 -0.65
CA GLU A 174 3.25 0.87 -1.98
C GLU A 174 3.11 -0.32 -2.93
N ALA A 175 4.08 -1.25 -2.93
CA ALA A 175 4.01 -2.45 -3.75
C ALA A 175 2.78 -3.31 -3.40
N TYR A 176 2.53 -3.52 -2.10
CA TYR A 176 1.34 -4.23 -1.64
C TYR A 176 0.06 -3.49 -2.02
N GLY A 177 -0.01 -2.18 -1.81
CA GLY A 177 -1.17 -1.38 -2.22
C GLY A 177 -1.49 -1.52 -3.72
N ARG A 178 -0.47 -1.51 -4.58
CA ARG A 178 -0.65 -1.73 -6.02
C ARG A 178 -1.20 -3.12 -6.31
N LEU A 179 -0.67 -4.16 -5.68
CA LEU A 179 -1.17 -5.54 -5.80
C LEU A 179 -2.62 -5.67 -5.34
N PHE A 180 -2.97 -5.15 -4.16
CA PHE A 180 -4.34 -5.17 -3.64
C PHE A 180 -5.31 -4.41 -4.56
N SER A 181 -4.90 -3.25 -5.09
CA SER A 181 -5.71 -2.51 -6.09
C SER A 181 -5.93 -3.28 -7.39
N CYS A 182 -5.08 -4.26 -7.68
CA CYS A 182 -5.18 -5.16 -8.83
C CYS A 182 -5.80 -6.52 -8.47
N GLY A 183 -6.46 -6.66 -7.31
CA GLY A 183 -7.22 -7.85 -6.92
C GLY A 183 -6.41 -8.98 -6.27
N PHE A 184 -5.18 -8.69 -5.83
CA PHE A 184 -4.34 -9.65 -5.11
C PHE A 184 -4.41 -9.48 -3.59
N THR A 185 -4.00 -10.52 -2.87
CA THR A 185 -3.75 -10.46 -1.42
C THR A 185 -2.39 -11.05 -1.09
N ILE A 186 -1.64 -10.46 -0.17
CA ILE A 186 -0.33 -10.99 0.23
C ILE A 186 -0.51 -12.21 1.14
N LYS A 187 0.21 -13.29 0.81
CA LYS A 187 0.30 -14.53 1.59
C LYS A 187 1.62 -14.66 2.34
N GLY A 188 2.69 -14.23 1.70
CA GLY A 188 4.03 -14.45 2.18
C GLY A 188 4.96 -13.31 1.82
N LYS A 189 5.97 -13.11 2.66
CA LYS A 189 7.07 -12.18 2.41
C LYS A 189 8.35 -12.75 3.03
N GLN A 190 9.47 -12.63 2.33
CA GLN A 190 10.78 -13.03 2.83
C GLN A 190 11.86 -12.16 2.20
N LYS A 191 12.83 -11.72 3.00
CA LYS A 191 13.99 -11.00 2.49
C LYS A 191 15.08 -11.99 2.10
N ILE A 192 15.59 -11.89 0.87
CA ILE A 192 16.62 -12.76 0.30
C ILE A 192 17.56 -11.88 -0.51
N ASN A 193 18.85 -11.85 -0.18
CA ASN A 193 19.89 -11.09 -0.89
C ASN A 193 19.50 -9.63 -1.15
N ASP A 194 19.08 -8.92 -0.08
CA ASP A 194 18.62 -7.52 -0.12
C ASP A 194 17.39 -7.22 -0.98
N LEU A 195 16.73 -8.25 -1.52
CA LEU A 195 15.43 -8.16 -2.17
C LEU A 195 14.34 -8.70 -1.26
N LEU A 196 13.19 -8.05 -1.27
CA LEU A 196 11.98 -8.53 -0.65
C LEU A 196 11.21 -9.37 -1.66
N PHE A 197 11.18 -10.68 -1.44
CA PHE A 197 10.30 -11.60 -2.14
C PHE A 197 8.92 -11.59 -1.50
N PHE A 198 7.89 -11.62 -2.32
CA PHE A 198 6.50 -11.70 -1.89
C PHE A 198 5.73 -12.74 -2.70
N THR A 199 4.73 -13.33 -2.06
CA THR A 199 3.75 -14.21 -2.68
C THR A 199 2.38 -13.59 -2.54
N ALA A 200 1.70 -13.39 -3.66
CA ALA A 200 0.40 -12.76 -3.78
C ALA A 200 -0.62 -13.73 -4.39
N GLU A 201 -1.76 -13.93 -3.74
CA GLU A 201 -2.86 -14.76 -4.25
C GLU A 201 -3.89 -13.90 -4.98
N LYS A 202 -4.32 -14.30 -6.18
CA LYS A 202 -5.45 -13.68 -6.89
C LYS A 202 -6.76 -13.98 -6.15
N LYS A 203 -7.47 -12.94 -5.70
CA LYS A 203 -8.79 -13.06 -5.04
C LYS A 203 -9.94 -12.55 -5.88
N THR A 204 -9.75 -11.41 -6.53
CA THR A 204 -10.73 -10.75 -7.38
C THR A 204 -10.08 -10.30 -8.68
N ASP A 205 -10.91 -9.96 -9.65
CA ASP A 205 -10.45 -9.29 -10.87
C ASP A 205 -10.07 -7.83 -10.57
N PRO A 206 -9.17 -7.23 -11.36
CA PRO A 206 -8.71 -5.88 -11.12
C PRO A 206 -9.79 -4.85 -11.43
N ASP A 207 -9.96 -3.86 -10.56
CA ASP A 207 -10.82 -2.71 -10.86
C ASP A 207 -10.06 -1.69 -11.73
N PHE A 208 -10.48 -1.55 -12.99
CA PHE A 208 -9.89 -0.62 -13.94
C PHE A 208 -10.26 0.84 -13.69
N LYS A 209 -11.26 1.13 -12.84
CA LYS A 209 -11.76 2.49 -12.57
C LYS A 209 -10.92 3.25 -11.54
N ILE A 210 -10.06 2.56 -10.80
CA ILE A 210 -9.20 3.18 -9.79
C ILE A 210 -8.15 4.06 -10.48
N LYS A 211 -8.31 5.39 -10.36
CA LYS A 211 -7.29 6.33 -10.82
C LYS A 211 -6.07 6.27 -9.91
N PRO A 212 -4.85 6.14 -10.46
CA PRO A 212 -3.61 6.03 -9.71
C PRO A 212 -3.15 7.39 -9.16
N TYR A 213 -4.05 8.27 -8.72
CA TYR A 213 -3.64 9.62 -8.36
C TYR A 213 -2.75 9.59 -7.12
N CYS A 214 -1.45 9.75 -7.35
CA CYS A 214 -0.37 9.75 -6.37
C CYS A 214 0.18 11.17 -6.13
N GLY A 215 -0.68 12.19 -6.18
CA GLY A 215 -0.25 13.58 -5.96
C GLY A 215 0.02 13.91 -4.49
N THR A 216 0.77 14.99 -4.26
CA THR A 216 1.13 15.51 -2.92
C THR A 216 -0.07 15.93 -2.10
N PHE A 217 -1.10 16.49 -2.74
CA PHE A 217 -2.36 16.84 -2.08
C PHE A 217 -3.36 15.71 -2.23
N ILE A 218 -4.13 15.45 -1.17
CA ILE A 218 -5.29 14.55 -1.21
C ILE A 218 -6.56 15.37 -1.04
N CYS A 219 -7.60 15.00 -1.78
CA CYS A 219 -8.92 15.58 -1.69
C CYS A 219 -9.88 14.50 -1.21
N LEU A 220 -10.47 14.71 -0.04
CA LEU A 220 -11.28 13.72 0.66
C LEU A 220 -12.73 14.19 0.69
N ASN A 221 -13.64 13.41 0.11
CA ASN A 221 -15.07 13.67 0.22
C ASN A 221 -15.56 13.39 1.64
N ARG A 222 -16.26 14.35 2.23
CA ARG A 222 -16.78 14.31 3.60
C ARG A 222 -18.21 14.82 3.65
N VAL A 223 -18.94 14.41 4.68
CA VAL A 223 -20.29 14.89 4.97
C VAL A 223 -20.18 16.19 5.76
N GLY A 224 -20.73 17.28 5.20
CA GLY A 224 -20.82 18.59 5.81
C GLY A 224 -22.24 18.92 6.27
N LYS A 225 -22.49 20.21 6.53
CA LYS A 225 -23.80 20.70 7.00
C LYS A 225 -24.91 20.34 6.01
N ASN A 226 -26.06 19.94 6.54
CA ASN A 226 -27.25 19.49 5.83
C ASN A 226 -26.97 18.32 4.87
N GLY A 227 -26.02 17.46 5.21
CA GLY A 227 -25.64 16.31 4.37
C GLY A 227 -24.85 16.67 3.10
N LYS A 228 -24.54 17.95 2.87
CA LYS A 228 -23.81 18.40 1.67
C LYS A 228 -22.40 17.78 1.64
N LYS A 229 -21.98 17.29 0.49
CA LYS A 229 -20.62 16.76 0.29
C LYS A 229 -19.63 17.92 0.26
N VAL A 230 -18.63 17.87 1.13
CA VAL A 230 -17.53 18.83 1.24
C VAL A 230 -16.23 18.14 0.85
N LYS A 231 -15.39 18.83 0.09
CA LYS A 231 -14.06 18.35 -0.30
C LYS A 231 -13.04 18.86 0.70
N ILE A 232 -12.47 17.98 1.54
CA ILE A 232 -11.44 18.33 2.51
C ILE A 232 -10.05 18.12 1.88
N TYR A 233 -9.22 19.17 1.90
CA TYR A 233 -7.86 19.12 1.36
C TYR A 233 -6.85 18.81 2.46
N LYS A 234 -5.92 17.90 2.19
CA LYS A 234 -4.79 17.57 3.09
C LYS A 234 -3.52 17.30 2.30
N LEU A 235 -2.37 17.30 2.97
CA LEU A 235 -1.15 16.72 2.41
C LEU A 235 -1.19 15.20 2.55
N ARG A 236 -0.67 14.52 1.54
CA ARG A 236 -0.45 13.08 1.57
C ARG A 236 0.67 12.76 2.54
N THR A 237 0.35 11.97 3.56
CA THR A 237 1.31 11.52 4.58
C THR A 237 1.59 10.02 4.49
N MET A 238 0.79 9.28 3.73
CA MET A 238 0.92 7.84 3.52
C MET A 238 1.47 7.51 2.13
N TYR A 239 2.07 6.33 1.98
CA TYR A 239 2.48 5.81 0.68
C TYR A 239 1.27 5.71 -0.27
N PRO A 240 1.47 5.84 -1.60
CA PRO A 240 0.41 5.56 -2.55
C PRO A 240 -0.24 4.19 -2.34
N TYR A 241 -1.53 4.07 -2.65
CA TYR A 241 -2.32 2.83 -2.51
C TYR A 241 -2.50 2.31 -1.08
N SER A 242 -2.18 3.11 -0.06
CA SER A 242 -2.34 2.73 1.35
C SER A 242 -3.79 2.42 1.76
N GLU A 243 -4.76 2.93 1.02
CA GLU A 243 -6.19 2.66 1.21
C GLU A 243 -6.57 1.19 0.93
N PHE A 244 -5.86 0.52 0.02
CA PHE A 244 -6.17 -0.86 -0.38
C PHE A 244 -5.65 -1.92 0.60
N ILE A 245 -4.71 -1.54 1.46
CA ILE A 245 -4.06 -2.45 2.41
C ILE A 245 -4.52 -2.25 3.85
N GLN A 246 -5.57 -1.45 4.09
CA GLN A 246 -6.04 -1.17 5.43
C GLN A 246 -6.40 -2.44 6.21
N GLU A 247 -7.16 -3.36 5.61
CA GLU A 247 -7.53 -4.63 6.24
C GLU A 247 -6.32 -5.54 6.50
N TYR A 248 -5.36 -5.54 5.57
CA TYR A 248 -4.13 -6.30 5.71
C TYR A 248 -3.31 -5.80 6.91
N ILE A 249 -3.12 -4.48 7.03
CA ILE A 249 -2.42 -3.87 8.17
C ILE A 249 -3.17 -4.11 9.47
N PHE A 250 -4.50 -4.08 9.46
CA PHE A 250 -5.29 -4.41 10.64
C PHE A 250 -5.06 -5.84 11.14
N LYS A 251 -5.01 -6.81 10.23
CA LYS A 251 -4.74 -8.20 10.57
C LYS A 251 -3.31 -8.42 11.09
N GLU A 252 -2.32 -7.73 10.52
CA GLU A 252 -0.91 -7.89 10.90
C GLU A 252 -0.55 -7.15 12.21
N ASN A 253 -1.05 -5.93 12.41
CA ASN A 253 -0.59 -5.04 13.49
C ASN A 253 -1.62 -4.86 14.61
N GLY A 254 -2.90 -5.20 14.39
CA GLY A 254 -3.99 -4.90 15.30
C GLY A 254 -4.27 -3.40 15.48
N LEU A 255 -5.16 -3.07 16.42
CA LEU A 255 -5.39 -1.70 16.88
C LEU A 255 -4.68 -1.47 18.23
N GLY A 256 -4.10 -0.29 18.39
CA GLY A 256 -3.72 0.31 19.66
C GLY A 256 -4.77 1.29 20.17
N GLU A 257 -4.40 2.09 21.17
CA GLU A 257 -5.27 3.07 21.85
C GLU A 257 -6.05 3.97 20.87
N GLY A 258 -7.32 4.24 21.20
CA GLY A 258 -8.20 5.09 20.39
C GLY A 258 -8.55 4.52 19.00
N CYS A 259 -8.57 3.19 18.85
CA CYS A 259 -8.82 2.48 17.59
C CYS A 259 -7.81 2.82 16.46
N LYS A 260 -6.54 3.06 16.79
CA LYS A 260 -5.50 3.47 15.83
C LYS A 260 -4.50 2.35 15.55
N PHE A 261 -3.89 2.31 14.38
CA PHE A 261 -2.81 1.34 14.12
C PHE A 261 -1.55 1.72 14.89
N LYS A 262 -1.04 0.82 15.74
CA LYS A 262 0.26 1.00 16.40
C LYS A 262 1.35 0.95 15.33
N ASN A 263 2.17 2.01 15.24
CA ASN A 263 3.27 2.14 14.26
C ASN A 263 2.83 1.84 12.81
N ASP A 264 1.79 2.53 12.32
CA ASP A 264 1.25 2.32 10.97
C ASP A 264 2.34 2.39 9.88
N PRO A 265 2.70 1.26 9.24
CA PRO A 265 3.78 1.21 8.25
C PRO A 265 3.42 1.93 6.96
N ARG A 266 2.15 2.30 6.76
CA ARG A 266 1.67 3.06 5.60
C ARG A 266 2.11 4.51 5.65
N ILE A 267 2.40 5.04 6.84
CA ILE A 267 2.82 6.44 7.02
C ILE A 267 4.29 6.57 6.60
N THR A 268 4.56 7.50 5.69
CA THR A 268 5.93 7.79 5.25
C THR A 268 6.74 8.43 6.38
N PRO A 269 8.08 8.31 6.40
CA PRO A 269 8.91 8.98 7.41
C PRO A 269 8.66 10.49 7.48
N LEU A 270 8.59 11.17 6.34
CA LEU A 270 8.23 12.58 6.26
C LEU A 270 6.80 12.83 6.75
N GLY A 271 5.86 11.98 6.33
CA GLY A 271 4.46 12.04 6.76
C GLY A 271 4.27 11.96 8.27
N ARG A 272 5.14 11.23 8.98
CA ARG A 272 5.14 11.18 10.45
C ARG A 272 5.45 12.55 11.05
N TYR A 273 6.44 13.27 10.51
CA TYR A 273 6.75 14.63 10.94
C TYR A 273 5.64 15.61 10.56
N LEU A 274 5.11 15.52 9.34
CA LEU A 274 3.99 16.37 8.91
C LEU A 274 2.79 16.23 9.84
N ARG A 275 2.43 14.99 10.21
CA ARG A 275 1.38 14.70 11.20
C ARG A 275 1.73 15.23 12.59
N LYS A 276 2.96 14.97 13.06
CA LYS A 276 3.40 15.41 14.39
C LYS A 276 3.21 16.91 14.60
N TYR A 277 3.49 17.70 13.55
CA TYR A 277 3.39 19.16 13.55
C TYR A 277 2.11 19.70 12.87
N TRP A 278 1.13 18.85 12.55
CA TRP A 278 -0.14 19.24 11.88
C TRP A 278 0.03 19.96 10.53
N ILE A 279 1.19 19.82 9.91
CA ILE A 279 1.49 20.42 8.60
C ILE A 279 0.61 19.77 7.53
N ASP A 280 0.21 18.51 7.73
CA ASP A 280 -0.66 17.80 6.78
C ASP A 280 -2.09 18.32 6.70
N GLU A 281 -2.56 19.01 7.73
CA GLU A 281 -3.89 19.62 7.76
C GLU A 281 -3.89 21.09 7.33
N LEU A 282 -2.72 21.72 7.10
CA LEU A 282 -2.65 23.11 6.61
C LEU A 282 -3.49 23.38 5.35
N PRO A 283 -3.58 22.47 4.36
CA PRO A 283 -4.46 22.69 3.22
C PRO A 283 -5.95 22.83 3.59
N MET A 284 -6.38 22.35 4.77
CA MET A 284 -7.74 22.56 5.27
C MET A 284 -8.03 24.02 5.62
N LEU A 285 -7.01 24.88 5.78
CA LEU A 285 -7.22 26.32 5.96
C LEU A 285 -7.92 26.95 4.75
N TYR A 286 -7.71 26.39 3.55
CA TYR A 286 -8.49 26.78 2.36
C TYR A 286 -9.97 26.45 2.53
N ASN A 287 -10.32 25.30 3.13
CA ASN A 287 -11.70 24.96 3.43
C ASN A 287 -12.31 25.90 4.47
N LEU A 288 -11.52 26.32 5.47
CA LEU A 288 -11.95 27.30 6.45
C LEU A 288 -12.25 28.66 5.79
N ALA A 289 -11.34 29.15 4.94
CA ALA A 289 -11.51 30.41 4.20
C ALA A 289 -12.73 30.37 3.25
N LYS A 290 -12.98 29.23 2.60
CA LYS A 290 -14.17 29.02 1.77
C LYS A 290 -15.47 28.90 2.57
N GLY A 291 -15.38 28.71 3.89
CA GLY A 291 -16.53 28.46 4.76
C GLY A 291 -17.09 27.04 4.66
N ASP A 292 -16.35 26.09 4.11
CA ASP A 292 -16.73 24.67 4.04
C ASP A 292 -16.70 24.02 5.45
N VAL A 293 -15.81 24.50 6.33
CA VAL A 293 -15.65 24.08 7.73
C VAL A 293 -15.56 25.30 8.66
N LYS A 294 -15.68 25.11 9.97
CA LYS A 294 -15.36 26.12 11.00
C LYS A 294 -14.12 25.73 11.81
N VAL A 295 -13.64 26.60 12.70
CA VAL A 295 -12.42 26.34 13.50
C VAL A 295 -12.66 25.17 14.46
N PHE A 296 -13.63 25.28 15.35
CA PHE A 296 -13.97 24.24 16.32
C PHE A 296 -15.30 23.58 15.96
N GLY A 297 -15.39 22.26 15.98
CA GLY A 297 -16.62 21.53 15.64
C GLY A 297 -16.39 20.07 15.30
N VAL A 298 -17.49 19.30 15.19
CA VAL A 298 -17.43 17.85 14.90
C VAL A 298 -16.60 17.52 13.65
N ARG A 299 -15.90 16.39 13.66
CA ARG A 299 -14.93 16.08 12.59
C ARG A 299 -15.66 15.83 11.27
N PRO A 300 -15.21 16.34 10.12
CA PRO A 300 -15.82 15.95 8.84
C PRO A 300 -15.59 14.43 8.61
N LEU A 301 -16.68 13.65 8.54
CA LEU A 301 -16.64 12.18 8.39
C LEU A 301 -16.78 11.77 6.93
N SER A 302 -16.12 10.65 6.56
CA SER A 302 -16.35 10.05 5.24
C SER A 302 -17.77 9.49 5.16
N PRO A 303 -18.38 9.36 3.96
CA PRO A 303 -19.71 8.77 3.83
C PRO A 303 -19.83 7.39 4.49
N HIS A 304 -18.78 6.55 4.40
CA HIS A 304 -18.76 5.22 5.03
C HIS A 304 -18.75 5.30 6.57
N TYR A 305 -17.87 6.09 7.16
CA TYR A 305 -17.88 6.29 8.63
C TYR A 305 -19.19 6.94 9.10
N PHE A 306 -19.74 7.88 8.33
CA PHE A 306 -21.01 8.50 8.63
C PHE A 306 -22.17 7.49 8.58
N SER A 307 -22.11 6.47 7.71
CA SER A 307 -23.15 5.45 7.65
C SER A 307 -23.19 4.53 8.87
N LEU A 308 -22.12 4.45 9.66
CA LEU A 308 -22.06 3.64 10.89
C LEU A 308 -22.85 4.24 12.06
N TYR A 309 -23.25 5.51 11.99
CA TYR A 309 -24.00 6.17 13.06
C TYR A 309 -25.49 5.81 12.99
N SER A 310 -26.26 6.04 14.06
CA SER A 310 -27.72 5.93 14.01
C SER A 310 -28.33 7.02 13.12
N GLU A 311 -29.44 6.72 12.42
CA GLU A 311 -30.12 7.69 11.53
C GLU A 311 -30.56 8.97 12.26
N GLU A 312 -31.03 8.82 13.51
CA GLU A 312 -31.37 9.94 14.38
C GLU A 312 -30.15 10.85 14.59
N TYR A 313 -29.00 10.27 14.94
CA TYR A 313 -27.80 11.04 15.20
C TYR A 313 -27.22 11.65 13.92
N LYS A 314 -27.28 10.95 12.78
CA LYS A 314 -26.89 11.49 11.46
C LYS A 314 -27.66 12.77 11.16
N THR A 315 -28.97 12.77 11.39
CA THR A 315 -29.86 13.91 11.13
C THR A 315 -29.49 15.08 12.02
N TYR A 316 -29.37 14.86 13.34
CA TYR A 316 -28.99 15.89 14.30
C TYR A 316 -27.60 16.48 14.02
N ARG A 317 -26.59 15.62 13.89
CA ARG A 317 -25.19 16.00 13.62
C ARG A 317 -25.04 16.82 12.35
N SER A 318 -25.81 16.49 11.30
CA SER A 318 -25.76 17.18 10.02
C SER A 318 -26.26 18.62 10.07
N GLN A 319 -27.00 19.03 11.10
CA GLN A 319 -27.44 20.43 11.25
C GLN A 319 -26.27 21.38 11.53
N PHE A 320 -25.12 20.84 11.95
CA PHE A 320 -23.95 21.62 12.33
C PHE A 320 -22.86 21.59 11.25
N LYS A 321 -22.13 22.70 11.14
CA LYS A 321 -20.96 22.77 10.28
C LYS A 321 -19.80 22.02 10.95
N PRO A 322 -19.09 21.12 10.22
CA PRO A 322 -17.94 20.43 10.77
C PRO A 322 -16.80 21.39 11.10
N GLY A 323 -15.92 20.98 12.02
CA GLY A 323 -14.78 21.75 12.48
C GLY A 323 -13.43 21.19 12.04
N LEU A 324 -12.43 22.07 11.99
CA LEU A 324 -11.02 21.69 11.88
C LEU A 324 -10.57 20.95 13.15
N ILE A 325 -10.92 21.48 14.32
CA ILE A 325 -10.60 20.93 15.64
C ILE A 325 -11.85 20.27 16.24
N PRO A 326 -11.94 18.92 16.22
CA PRO A 326 -13.01 18.19 16.90
C PRO A 326 -12.92 18.19 18.43
N PRO A 327 -14.06 17.97 19.12
CA PRO A 327 -14.11 17.76 20.57
C PRO A 327 -13.29 16.54 21.03
N LEU A 328 -12.94 15.64 20.12
CA LEU A 328 -12.07 14.48 20.37
C LEU A 328 -10.63 14.86 20.77
N TYR A 329 -10.23 16.12 20.62
CA TYR A 329 -8.96 16.63 21.15
C TYR A 329 -9.04 17.03 22.63
N VAL A 330 -10.26 17.18 23.17
CA VAL A 330 -10.51 17.47 24.58
C VAL A 330 -10.67 16.16 25.35
N GLU A 331 -11.43 15.22 24.79
CA GLU A 331 -11.72 13.91 25.36
C GLU A 331 -11.35 12.83 24.32
N ILE A 332 -10.47 11.89 24.68
CA ILE A 332 -10.03 10.83 23.76
C ILE A 332 -11.03 9.66 23.86
N PRO A 333 -11.69 9.27 22.76
CA PRO A 333 -12.64 8.15 22.76
C PRO A 333 -11.91 6.80 22.75
N GLU A 334 -12.53 5.78 23.34
CA GLU A 334 -12.09 4.38 23.23
C GLU A 334 -12.93 3.61 22.21
N THR A 335 -14.22 3.92 22.11
CA THR A 335 -15.18 3.27 21.21
C THR A 335 -15.85 4.26 20.25
N ILE A 336 -16.56 3.74 19.24
CA ILE A 336 -17.34 4.58 18.30
C ILE A 336 -18.49 5.25 19.04
N GLU A 337 -19.08 4.55 20.00
CA GLU A 337 -20.13 5.04 20.88
C GLU A 337 -19.63 6.23 21.72
N ASP A 338 -18.38 6.18 22.18
CA ASP A 338 -17.74 7.31 22.89
C ASP A 338 -17.55 8.51 21.97
N VAL A 339 -17.15 8.30 20.71
CA VAL A 339 -17.06 9.37 19.71
C VAL A 339 -18.40 10.10 19.60
N MET A 340 -19.50 9.35 19.44
CA MET A 340 -20.84 9.93 19.32
C MET A 340 -21.26 10.67 20.59
N LYS A 341 -20.98 10.12 21.78
CA LYS A 341 -21.27 10.77 23.07
C LYS A 341 -20.51 12.09 23.24
N ILE A 342 -19.21 12.11 22.93
CA ILE A 342 -18.35 13.30 23.03
C ILE A 342 -18.81 14.36 22.03
N GLU A 343 -19.05 13.98 20.78
CA GLU A 343 -19.57 14.89 19.76
C GLU A 343 -20.95 15.46 20.17
N LYS A 344 -21.88 14.62 20.65
CA LYS A 344 -23.22 15.05 21.11
C LYS A 344 -23.13 16.05 22.26
N ARG A 345 -22.31 15.77 23.29
CA ARG A 345 -22.12 16.68 24.44
C ARG A 345 -21.61 18.06 24.02
N TYR A 346 -20.69 18.09 23.06
CA TYR A 346 -20.21 19.34 22.50
C TYR A 346 -21.32 20.07 21.73
N LEU A 347 -22.08 19.36 20.89
CA LEU A 347 -23.18 19.96 20.10
C LEU A 347 -24.29 20.53 21.00
N GLU A 348 -24.71 19.82 22.03
CA GLU A 348 -25.72 20.29 23.00
C GLU A 348 -25.24 21.55 23.76
N ALA A 349 -23.96 21.61 24.13
CA ALA A 349 -23.37 22.80 24.73
C ALA A 349 -23.27 23.96 23.71
N TYR A 350 -22.98 23.64 22.46
CA TYR A 350 -22.90 24.60 21.37
C TYR A 350 -24.26 25.23 21.07
N GLU A 351 -25.35 24.46 21.09
CA GLU A 351 -26.71 24.98 20.92
C GLU A 351 -27.08 25.99 22.01
N LYS A 352 -26.70 25.74 23.27
CA LYS A 352 -26.97 26.65 24.40
C LYS A 352 -26.16 27.95 24.32
N SER A 353 -24.90 27.87 23.92
CA SER A 353 -23.99 29.03 23.91
C SER A 353 -22.89 28.84 22.86
N PRO A 354 -23.13 29.19 21.58
CA PRO A 354 -22.22 28.86 20.48
C PRO A 354 -20.80 29.41 20.66
N LEU A 355 -20.68 30.71 20.94
CA LEU A 355 -19.39 31.40 21.04
C LEU A 355 -18.59 30.96 22.26
N LEU A 356 -19.26 30.87 23.43
CA LEU A 356 -18.62 30.48 24.67
C LEU A 356 -18.13 29.02 24.62
N THR A 357 -18.95 28.12 24.06
CA THR A 357 -18.58 26.72 23.89
C THR A 357 -17.40 26.57 22.95
N ASP A 358 -17.43 27.20 21.77
CA ASP A 358 -16.32 27.13 20.82
C ASP A 358 -15.03 27.69 21.44
N LEU A 359 -15.09 28.81 22.16
CA LEU A 359 -13.93 29.39 22.83
C LEU A 359 -13.35 28.45 23.91
N LYS A 360 -14.21 27.93 24.79
CA LYS A 360 -13.84 27.00 25.87
C LYS A 360 -13.19 25.74 25.33
N TYR A 361 -13.80 25.13 24.32
CA TYR A 361 -13.30 23.90 23.73
C TYR A 361 -12.03 24.14 22.91
N THR A 362 -11.92 25.29 22.24
CA THR A 362 -10.69 25.71 21.56
C THR A 362 -9.54 25.77 22.55
N PHE A 363 -9.65 26.53 23.64
CA PHE A 363 -8.58 26.61 24.64
C PHE A 363 -8.21 25.25 25.24
N ARG A 364 -9.21 24.42 25.55
CA ARG A 364 -8.96 23.05 26.07
C ARG A 364 -8.22 22.17 25.06
N ALA A 365 -8.64 22.20 23.79
CA ALA A 365 -8.00 21.44 22.74
C ALA A 365 -6.57 21.94 22.49
N PHE A 366 -6.37 23.26 22.42
CA PHE A 366 -5.04 23.86 22.29
C PHE A 366 -4.13 23.45 23.46
N TYR A 367 -4.60 23.54 24.70
CA TYR A 367 -3.85 23.08 25.87
C TYR A 367 -3.48 21.59 25.76
N ASN A 368 -4.45 20.74 25.43
CA ASN A 368 -4.19 19.30 25.29
C ASN A 368 -3.22 18.99 24.14
N ILE A 369 -3.32 19.71 23.02
CA ILE A 369 -2.44 19.54 21.85
C ILE A 369 -1.02 20.02 22.17
N PHE A 370 -0.85 21.24 22.68
CA PHE A 370 0.49 21.82 22.84
C PHE A 370 1.18 21.38 24.13
N ILE A 371 0.43 21.19 25.23
CA ILE A 371 1.00 20.84 26.53
C ILE A 371 0.94 19.34 26.78
N LYS A 372 -0.23 18.71 26.64
CA LYS A 372 -0.38 17.26 26.89
C LYS A 372 -0.01 16.38 25.69
N CYS A 373 0.39 16.97 24.56
CA CYS A 373 0.72 16.26 23.33
C CYS A 373 -0.39 15.30 22.83
N VAL A 374 -1.67 15.58 23.12
CA VAL A 374 -2.81 14.81 22.61
C VAL A 374 -2.88 14.99 21.08
N ARG A 375 -3.02 13.87 20.35
CA ARG A 375 -3.03 13.86 18.88
C ARG A 375 -4.14 12.95 18.37
N SER A 376 -4.82 13.33 17.28
CA SER A 376 -5.85 12.49 16.65
C SER A 376 -5.25 11.47 15.66
N HIS A 377 -3.93 11.24 15.68
CA HIS A 377 -3.25 10.41 14.69
C HIS A 377 -3.39 8.93 14.98
#